data_AF-A0A4R1YHJ2-F1
#
_entry.id   AF-A0A4R1YHJ2-F1
#
_cell.length_a   1.000
_cell.length_b   1.000
_cell.length_c   1.000
_cell.angle_alpha   90.00
_cell.angle_beta   90.00
_cell.angle_gamma   90.00
#
_symmetry.space_group_name_H-M   'P 1'
#
loop_
_entity.id
_entity.type
_entity.pdbx_description
1 polymer ?
#
loop_
_entity_poly.entity_id
_entity_poly.type
_entity_poly.pdbx_seq_one_letter_code
_entity_poly.pdbx_strand_id
1 'polypeptide(L)'
;MSCSPILSHHTPICHEQFFPRGVKSAYAERLLRLSSEAEAALRPGAPRGTLRIGTLESTAAARLPPLLSTYHERYPDVQIELVTGDSTALLHRVRSFDVEAAFISEPFCAEGLEAQEAFTEELALIAPKTMAPIKGARDLRNRTVIAFATGCSYRRILEDWLSMSKVVPERVLELASYHAIVACVAAGSGVAIMPRSVLARGPRGK
;
A
#
# COMPACT_ATOMS: atom_id res chain seq x y z
N MET A 1 56.63 32.72 -6.09
CA MET A 1 56.47 31.83 -7.25
C MET A 1 55.35 30.86 -6.90
N SER A 2 54.15 30.81 -7.49
CA SER A 2 53.49 31.53 -8.58
C SER A 2 51.95 31.50 -8.35
N CYS A 3 51.27 32.59 -8.70
CA CYS A 3 49.84 32.67 -9.09
C CYS A 3 49.57 31.78 -10.34
N SER A 4 48.38 31.31 -10.75
CA SER A 4 46.97 31.68 -10.57
C SER A 4 46.04 30.52 -11.10
N PRO A 5 44.68 30.63 -11.03
CA PRO A 5 43.68 29.53 -10.99
C PRO A 5 42.95 29.26 -12.33
N ILE A 6 41.99 28.28 -12.37
CA ILE A 6 40.75 28.28 -13.21
C ILE A 6 39.84 27.04 -12.98
N LEU A 7 38.54 27.33 -12.77
CA LEU A 7 37.27 26.57 -13.00
C LEU A 7 36.97 25.29 -12.16
N SER A 8 35.97 25.32 -11.26
CA SER A 8 34.51 25.34 -11.46
C SER A 8 33.92 24.01 -11.93
N HIS A 9 33.32 23.28 -11.00
CA HIS A 9 32.04 22.63 -11.24
C HIS A 9 31.20 22.61 -9.96
N HIS A 10 30.17 23.44 -9.98
CA HIS A 10 29.02 23.38 -9.09
C HIS A 10 28.32 22.02 -9.25
N THR A 11 28.34 21.19 -8.21
CA THR A 11 27.24 20.26 -7.94
C THR A 11 26.22 20.99 -7.08
N PRO A 12 24.96 21.14 -7.52
CA PRO A 12 23.92 21.66 -6.66
C PRO A 12 23.63 20.60 -5.59
N ILE A 13 24.01 20.91 -4.35
CA ILE A 13 23.40 20.35 -3.17
C ILE A 13 21.95 20.84 -3.22
N CYS A 14 21.03 20.00 -3.69
CA CYS A 14 19.61 20.22 -3.47
C CYS A 14 19.38 20.16 -1.96
N HIS A 15 19.50 21.32 -1.31
CA HIS A 15 18.77 21.61 -0.09
C HIS A 15 17.29 21.47 -0.44
N GLU A 16 16.71 20.30 -0.19
CA GLU A 16 15.28 20.20 0.06
C GLU A 16 15.02 21.04 1.31
N GLN A 17 14.81 22.33 1.11
CA GLN A 17 14.09 23.17 2.05
C GLN A 17 12.69 22.58 2.13
N PHE A 18 12.52 21.71 3.11
CA PHE A 18 11.25 21.23 3.60
C PHE A 18 10.49 22.45 4.16
N PHE A 19 9.85 23.21 3.28
CA PHE A 19 8.82 24.15 3.71
C PHE A 19 7.68 23.29 4.26
N PRO A 20 7.29 23.42 5.54
CA PRO A 20 6.05 22.82 5.99
C PRO A 20 4.97 23.49 5.15
N ARG A 21 4.32 22.74 4.23
CA ARG A 21 3.12 23.22 3.55
C ARG A 21 2.13 23.58 4.65
N GLY A 22 2.05 24.87 4.93
CA GLY A 22 1.31 25.38 6.06
C GLY A 22 -0.14 24.95 5.96
N VAL A 23 -0.73 24.69 7.12
CA VAL A 23 -2.15 24.37 7.36
C VAL A 23 -3.12 25.23 6.51
N LYS A 24 -2.73 26.44 6.11
CA LYS A 24 -3.48 27.34 5.21
C LYS A 24 -3.70 26.80 3.78
N SER A 25 -2.77 26.01 3.22
CA SER A 25 -2.92 25.43 1.86
C SER A 25 -3.96 24.31 1.85
N ALA A 26 -3.98 23.47 2.89
CA ALA A 26 -4.91 22.37 3.01
C ALA A 26 -6.37 22.85 3.05
N TYR A 27 -6.66 23.96 3.74
CA TYR A 27 -8.02 24.54 3.75
C TYR A 27 -8.41 25.15 2.39
N ALA A 28 -7.47 25.80 1.70
CA ALA A 28 -7.73 26.35 0.37
C ALA A 28 -8.01 25.23 -0.65
N GLU A 29 -7.20 24.17 -0.64
CA GLU A 29 -7.40 22.97 -1.46
C GLU A 29 -8.74 22.29 -1.15
N ARG A 30 -9.12 22.20 0.13
CA ARG A 30 -10.40 21.65 0.56
C ARG A 30 -11.60 22.49 0.11
N LEU A 31 -11.50 23.82 0.16
CA LEU A 31 -12.56 24.72 -0.35
C LEU A 31 -12.74 24.59 -1.87
N LEU A 32 -11.65 24.51 -2.63
CA LEU A 32 -11.70 24.33 -4.08
C LEU A 32 -12.29 22.97 -4.46
N ARG A 33 -11.96 21.92 -3.70
CA ARG A 33 -12.51 20.58 -3.91
C ARG A 33 -14.01 20.53 -3.60
N LEU A 34 -14.45 21.11 -2.49
CA LEU A 34 -15.88 21.22 -2.14
C LEU A 34 -16.67 22.00 -3.20
N SER A 35 -16.11 23.08 -3.75
CA SER A 35 -16.72 23.82 -4.86
C SER A 35 -16.86 22.92 -6.09
N SER A 36 -15.82 22.16 -6.43
CA SER A 36 -15.82 21.26 -7.58
C SER A 36 -16.81 20.09 -7.41
N GLU A 37 -16.93 19.54 -6.19
CA GLU A 37 -17.92 18.50 -5.85
C GLU A 37 -19.35 19.01 -5.95
N ALA A 38 -19.63 20.22 -5.46
CA ALA A 38 -20.94 20.84 -5.59
C ALA A 38 -21.29 21.10 -7.06
N GLU A 39 -20.35 21.58 -7.86
CA GLU A 39 -20.54 21.72 -9.31
C GLU A 39 -20.78 20.38 -10.01
N ALA A 40 -20.08 19.32 -9.61
CA ALA A 40 -20.27 17.99 -10.16
C ALA A 40 -21.64 17.40 -9.79
N ALA A 41 -22.09 17.56 -8.55
CA ALA A 41 -23.39 17.09 -8.07
C ALA A 41 -24.58 17.77 -8.78
N LEU A 42 -24.40 19.02 -9.20
CA LEU A 42 -25.43 19.81 -9.90
C LEU A 42 -25.41 19.64 -11.42
N ARG A 43 -24.38 18.99 -11.99
CA ARG A 43 -24.24 18.80 -13.43
C ARG A 43 -24.91 17.50 -13.89
N PRO A 44 -25.98 17.57 -14.71
CA PRO A 44 -26.49 16.38 -15.38
C PRO A 44 -25.48 15.92 -16.45
N GLY A 45 -24.85 14.76 -16.26
CA GLY A 45 -23.87 14.21 -17.20
C GLY A 45 -23.09 13.01 -16.64
N ALA A 46 -22.26 12.39 -17.49
CA ALA A 46 -21.36 11.32 -17.06
C ALA A 46 -20.26 11.87 -16.13
N PRO A 47 -19.79 11.08 -15.13
CA PRO A 47 -18.62 11.40 -14.31
C PRO A 47 -17.41 11.81 -15.17
N ARG A 48 -16.68 12.84 -14.72
CA ARG A 48 -15.44 13.34 -15.35
C ARG A 48 -14.51 13.95 -14.30
N GLY A 49 -13.22 14.06 -14.61
CA GLY A 49 -12.21 14.61 -13.71
C GLY A 49 -11.37 13.54 -13.02
N THR A 50 -10.72 13.87 -11.91
CA THR A 50 -9.80 12.95 -11.23
C THR A 50 -10.48 12.25 -10.05
N LEU A 51 -10.36 10.93 -9.98
CA LEU A 51 -10.80 10.07 -8.86
C LEU A 51 -9.56 9.44 -8.20
N ARG A 52 -9.20 9.93 -7.01
CA ARG A 52 -8.08 9.46 -6.18
C ARG A 52 -8.53 8.43 -5.14
N ILE A 53 -8.08 7.20 -5.29
CA ILE A 53 -8.46 6.10 -4.40
C ILE A 53 -7.24 5.63 -3.59
N GLY A 54 -7.36 5.69 -2.27
CA GLY A 54 -6.42 5.05 -1.35
C GLY A 54 -6.55 3.53 -1.39
N THR A 55 -5.45 2.79 -1.36
CA THR A 55 -5.52 1.33 -1.45
C THR A 55 -4.36 0.65 -0.74
N LEU A 56 -4.61 -0.50 -0.13
CA LEU A 56 -3.53 -1.39 0.26
C LEU A 56 -2.83 -1.93 -0.99
N GLU A 57 -1.53 -2.21 -0.88
CA GLU A 57 -0.75 -2.84 -1.95
C GLU A 57 -1.39 -4.15 -2.44
N SER A 58 -1.96 -4.96 -1.53
CA SER A 58 -2.65 -6.22 -1.88
C SER A 58 -3.88 -5.98 -2.74
N THR A 59 -4.70 -5.01 -2.34
CA THR A 59 -5.94 -4.65 -3.03
C THR A 59 -5.64 -4.10 -4.43
N ALA A 60 -4.63 -3.23 -4.53
CA ALA A 60 -4.15 -2.69 -5.80
C ALA A 60 -3.68 -3.79 -6.75
N ALA A 61 -2.87 -4.74 -6.25
CA ALA A 61 -2.33 -5.81 -7.07
C ALA A 61 -3.38 -6.85 -7.48
N ALA A 62 -4.32 -7.19 -6.59
CA ALA A 62 -5.14 -8.39 -6.75
C ALA A 62 -6.64 -8.16 -7.05
N ARG A 63 -7.20 -7.02 -6.64
CA ARG A 63 -8.67 -6.82 -6.68
C ARG A 63 -9.08 -5.69 -7.59
N LEU A 64 -8.33 -4.60 -7.63
CA LEU A 64 -8.69 -3.42 -8.41
C LEU A 64 -8.60 -3.57 -9.93
N PRO A 65 -7.66 -4.31 -10.55
CA PRO A 65 -7.47 -4.24 -12.00
C PRO A 65 -8.76 -4.50 -12.84
N PRO A 66 -9.60 -5.51 -12.55
CA PRO A 66 -10.85 -5.69 -13.29
C PRO A 66 -11.88 -4.57 -13.05
N LEU A 67 -11.95 -4.04 -11.83
CA LEU A 67 -12.85 -2.95 -11.48
C LEU A 67 -12.45 -1.66 -12.21
N LEU A 68 -11.15 -1.38 -12.25
CA LEU A 68 -10.60 -0.23 -12.96
C LEU A 68 -10.82 -0.34 -14.46
N SER A 69 -10.65 -1.52 -15.07
CA SER A 69 -10.98 -1.74 -16.49
C SER A 69 -12.45 -1.42 -16.78
N THR A 70 -13.35 -2.02 -16.00
CA THR A 70 -14.81 -1.83 -16.16
C THR A 70 -15.20 -0.37 -15.96
N TYR A 71 -14.61 0.30 -14.97
CA TYR A 71 -14.91 1.70 -14.67
C TYR A 71 -14.38 2.62 -15.78
N HIS A 72 -13.16 2.39 -16.27
CA HIS A 72 -12.57 3.16 -17.35
C HIS A 72 -13.34 3.02 -18.67
N GLU A 73 -13.81 1.80 -19.00
CA GLU A 73 -14.67 1.56 -20.17
C GLU A 73 -16.00 2.33 -20.09
N ARG A 74 -16.58 2.41 -18.88
CA ARG A 74 -17.86 3.11 -18.66
C ARG A 74 -17.70 4.63 -18.58
N TYR A 75 -16.58 5.11 -18.05
CA TYR A 75 -16.31 6.53 -17.78
C TYR A 75 -14.90 6.93 -18.24
N PRO A 76 -14.67 7.03 -19.57
CA PRO A 76 -13.34 7.29 -20.13
C PRO A 76 -12.77 8.67 -19.79
N ASP A 77 -13.65 9.64 -19.47
CA ASP A 77 -13.28 11.01 -19.07
C ASP A 77 -12.88 11.12 -17.57
N VAL A 78 -12.86 10.00 -16.84
CA VAL A 78 -12.38 9.95 -15.45
C VAL A 78 -10.93 9.47 -15.42
N GLN A 79 -10.05 10.31 -14.91
CA GLN A 79 -8.67 9.95 -14.57
C GLN A 79 -8.64 9.30 -13.19
N ILE A 80 -8.29 8.01 -13.11
CA ILE A 80 -8.16 7.30 -11.84
C ILE A 80 -6.72 7.38 -11.35
N GLU A 81 -6.52 7.81 -10.11
CA GLU A 81 -5.22 7.84 -9.43
C GLU A 81 -5.29 6.93 -8.21
N LEU A 82 -4.38 5.95 -8.12
CA LEU A 82 -4.26 5.11 -6.94
C LEU A 82 -3.13 5.63 -6.04
N VAL A 83 -3.40 5.67 -4.74
CA VAL A 83 -2.36 5.93 -3.74
C VAL A 83 -2.26 4.77 -2.77
N THR A 84 -1.09 4.14 -2.73
CA THR A 84 -0.81 3.00 -1.86
C THR A 84 -0.36 3.45 -0.48
N GLY A 85 -0.83 2.77 0.57
CA GLY A 85 -0.39 3.02 1.94
C GLY A 85 -0.91 1.95 2.91
N ASP A 86 -0.45 2.00 4.16
CA ASP A 86 -1.08 1.26 5.25
C ASP A 86 -2.43 1.87 5.66
N SER A 87 -3.24 1.12 6.42
CA SER A 87 -4.57 1.58 6.86
C SER A 87 -4.52 2.94 7.56
N THR A 88 -3.51 3.19 8.41
CA THR A 88 -3.41 4.42 9.20
C THR A 88 -3.12 5.63 8.30
N ALA A 89 -2.15 5.51 7.40
CA ALA A 89 -1.82 6.55 6.44
C ALA A 89 -3.00 6.85 5.51
N LEU A 90 -3.69 5.81 5.03
CA LEU A 90 -4.85 5.98 4.16
C LEU A 90 -6.02 6.66 4.87
N LEU A 91 -6.30 6.32 6.13
CA LEU A 91 -7.32 7.00 6.94
C LEU A 91 -7.03 8.49 7.11
N HIS A 92 -5.77 8.85 7.34
CA HIS A 92 -5.38 10.25 7.41
C HIS A 92 -5.65 10.96 6.07
N ARG A 93 -5.32 10.32 4.95
CA ARG A 93 -5.53 10.87 3.59
C ARG A 93 -7.01 11.04 3.24
N VAL A 94 -7.89 10.17 3.73
CA VAL A 94 -9.34 10.37 3.58
C VAL A 94 -9.78 11.59 4.40
N ARG A 95 -9.34 11.71 5.66
CA ARG A 95 -9.68 12.84 6.55
C ARG A 95 -9.19 14.19 6.05
N SER A 96 -8.01 14.23 5.43
CA SER A 96 -7.44 15.44 4.84
C SER A 96 -8.04 15.78 3.47
N PHE A 97 -8.92 14.93 2.92
CA PHE A 97 -9.40 15.08 1.55
C PHE A 97 -8.24 15.06 0.54
N ASP A 98 -7.26 14.18 0.73
CA ASP A 98 -6.24 13.86 -0.28
C ASP A 98 -6.69 12.73 -1.22
N VAL A 99 -7.64 11.89 -0.77
CA VAL A 99 -8.34 10.85 -1.54
C VAL A 99 -9.85 10.95 -1.33
N GLU A 100 -10.65 10.41 -2.23
CA GLU A 100 -12.12 10.29 -2.09
C GLU A 100 -12.51 9.14 -1.17
N ALA A 101 -11.82 8.01 -1.28
CA ALA A 101 -12.08 6.80 -0.50
C ALA A 101 -10.81 5.98 -0.35
N ALA A 102 -10.80 5.04 0.59
CA ALA A 102 -9.69 4.12 0.76
C ALA A 102 -10.12 2.67 1.03
N PHE A 103 -9.46 1.73 0.37
CA PHE A 103 -9.47 0.32 0.77
C PHE A 103 -8.43 0.11 1.86
N ILE A 104 -8.89 -0.34 3.02
CA ILE A 104 -8.03 -0.59 4.16
C ILE A 104 -8.30 -1.98 4.76
N SER A 105 -7.40 -2.42 5.62
CA SER A 105 -7.56 -3.66 6.37
C SER A 105 -8.02 -3.34 7.79
N GLU A 106 -9.02 -4.10 8.24
CA GLU A 106 -9.68 -4.09 9.55
C GLU A 106 -10.81 -3.06 9.73
N PRO A 107 -11.87 -3.43 10.48
CA PRO A 107 -12.91 -2.49 10.85
C PRO A 107 -12.32 -1.43 11.77
N PHE A 108 -12.66 -0.18 11.49
CA PHE A 108 -12.36 0.97 12.33
C PHE A 108 -13.66 1.72 12.58
N CYS A 109 -13.81 2.24 13.79
CA CYS A 109 -14.85 3.21 14.10
C CYS A 109 -14.14 4.56 14.18
N ALA A 110 -14.28 5.38 13.14
CA ALA A 110 -13.76 6.74 13.15
C ALA A 110 -14.91 7.72 12.98
N GLU A 111 -14.99 8.68 13.89
CA GLU A 111 -15.92 9.79 13.79
C GLU A 111 -15.73 10.54 12.45
N GLY A 112 -16.83 10.78 11.75
CA GLY A 112 -16.83 11.47 10.45
C GLY A 112 -16.41 10.62 9.25
N LEU A 113 -16.23 9.30 9.40
CA LEU A 113 -15.98 8.37 8.30
C LEU A 113 -16.99 7.24 8.29
N GLU A 114 -17.49 6.90 7.11
CA GLU A 114 -18.30 5.70 6.89
C GLU A 114 -17.41 4.56 6.41
N ALA A 115 -17.68 3.36 6.91
CA ALA A 115 -16.99 2.15 6.51
C ALA A 115 -18.00 1.15 5.96
N GLN A 116 -17.69 0.57 4.80
CA GLN A 116 -18.46 -0.49 4.18
C GLN A 116 -17.55 -1.68 3.89
N GLU A 117 -18.03 -2.89 4.17
CA GLU A 117 -17.32 -4.12 3.82
C GLU A 117 -17.29 -4.26 2.29
N ALA A 118 -16.09 -4.25 1.71
CA ALA A 118 -15.88 -4.42 0.28
C ALA A 118 -15.66 -5.89 -0.12
N PHE A 119 -14.85 -6.61 0.65
CA PHE A 119 -14.54 -8.03 0.47
C PHE A 119 -13.78 -8.56 1.69
N THR A 120 -13.75 -9.89 1.82
CA THR A 120 -12.91 -10.60 2.79
C THR A 120 -11.64 -11.12 2.12
N GLU A 121 -10.55 -11.19 2.89
CA GLU A 121 -9.28 -11.77 2.43
C GLU A 121 -8.96 -13.04 3.19
N GLU A 122 -8.50 -14.05 2.45
CA GLU A 122 -7.95 -15.29 3.01
C GLU A 122 -6.42 -15.21 2.93
N LEU A 123 -5.75 -15.34 4.09
CA LEU A 123 -4.29 -15.31 4.18
C LEU A 123 -3.70 -16.70 4.03
N ALA A 124 -2.59 -16.80 3.31
CA ALA A 124 -1.79 -18.00 3.19
C ALA A 124 -0.36 -17.73 3.62
N LEU A 125 0.24 -18.72 4.29
CA LEU A 125 1.67 -18.75 4.53
C LEU A 125 2.33 -19.45 3.33
N ILE A 126 3.31 -18.79 2.73
CA ILE A 126 4.12 -19.33 1.64
C ILE A 126 5.52 -19.68 2.13
N ALA A 127 6.07 -20.75 1.58
CA ALA A 127 7.38 -21.28 1.92
C ALA A 127 8.08 -21.83 0.67
N PRO A 128 9.42 -21.97 0.70
CA PRO A 128 10.17 -22.59 -0.39
C PRO A 128 9.75 -24.05 -0.58
N LYS A 129 9.73 -24.55 -1.83
CA LYS A 129 9.41 -25.96 -2.13
C LYS A 129 10.37 -26.97 -1.46
N THR A 130 11.59 -26.53 -1.16
CA THR A 130 12.61 -27.33 -0.48
C THR A 130 12.37 -27.46 1.02
N MET A 131 11.45 -26.67 1.58
CA MET A 131 11.11 -26.72 2.99
C MET A 131 10.08 -27.81 3.27
N ALA A 132 10.23 -28.49 4.42
CA ALA A 132 9.21 -29.43 4.89
C ALA A 132 7.86 -28.71 5.11
N PRO A 133 6.72 -29.42 4.98
CA PRO A 133 5.40 -28.82 5.20
C PRO A 133 5.29 -28.19 6.59
N ILE A 134 4.82 -26.95 6.62
CA ILE A 134 4.58 -26.20 7.86
C ILE A 134 3.27 -26.70 8.48
N LYS A 135 3.38 -27.28 9.67
CA LYS A 135 2.27 -27.80 10.48
C LYS A 135 1.82 -26.81 11.55
N GLY A 136 2.67 -25.85 11.92
CA GLY A 136 2.32 -24.77 12.82
C GLY A 136 3.43 -23.76 13.03
N ALA A 137 3.17 -22.77 13.88
CA ALA A 137 4.09 -21.66 14.15
C ALA A 137 5.49 -22.12 14.59
N ARG A 138 5.59 -23.25 15.29
CA ARG A 138 6.87 -23.80 15.78
C ARG A 138 7.84 -24.16 14.66
N ASP A 139 7.35 -24.45 13.46
CA ASP A 139 8.20 -24.77 12.30
C ASP A 139 8.93 -23.53 11.74
N LEU A 140 8.47 -22.32 12.13
CA LEU A 140 9.09 -21.05 11.80
C LEU A 140 10.16 -20.63 12.81
N ARG A 141 10.41 -21.44 13.85
CA ARG A 141 11.51 -21.20 14.79
C ARG A 141 12.83 -21.18 14.03
N ASN A 142 13.65 -20.17 14.29
CA ASN A 142 14.94 -19.97 13.62
C ASN A 142 14.82 -19.87 12.09
N ARG A 143 13.69 -19.35 11.59
CA ARG A 143 13.50 -19.04 10.17
C ARG A 143 13.47 -17.54 9.95
N THR A 144 13.85 -17.13 8.74
CA THR A 144 13.62 -15.76 8.28
C THR A 144 12.16 -15.63 7.86
N VAL A 145 11.49 -14.64 8.42
CA VAL A 145 10.16 -14.19 8.01
C VAL A 145 10.33 -13.02 7.06
N ILE A 146 9.66 -13.06 5.92
CA ILE A 146 9.64 -11.98 4.94
C ILE A 146 8.26 -11.34 5.00
N ALA A 147 8.21 -10.03 5.24
CA ALA A 147 6.97 -9.31 5.47
C ALA A 147 7.06 -7.88 4.92
N PHE A 148 5.92 -7.18 4.88
CA PHE A 148 5.91 -5.74 4.68
C PHE A 148 6.41 -4.99 5.92
N ALA A 149 6.62 -3.68 5.77
CA ALA A 149 6.97 -2.79 6.88
C ALA A 149 5.94 -2.87 8.02
N THR A 150 6.37 -2.42 9.20
CA THR A 150 5.52 -2.25 10.38
C THR A 150 4.31 -1.37 10.03
N GLY A 151 3.14 -1.71 10.59
CA GLY A 151 1.85 -1.07 10.22
C GLY A 151 1.04 -1.86 9.18
N CYS A 152 1.65 -2.83 8.49
CA CYS A 152 0.91 -3.81 7.69
C CYS A 152 0.09 -4.75 8.60
N SER A 153 -1.22 -4.80 8.38
CA SER A 153 -2.14 -5.69 9.12
C SER A 153 -1.76 -7.17 9.01
N TYR A 154 -1.35 -7.63 7.83
CA TYR A 154 -0.98 -9.03 7.62
C TYR A 154 0.28 -9.41 8.37
N ARG A 155 1.26 -8.49 8.47
CA ARG A 155 2.44 -8.68 9.31
C ARG A 155 2.04 -8.84 10.77
N ARG A 156 1.18 -7.97 11.28
CA ARG A 156 0.68 -8.08 12.65
C ARG A 156 -0.01 -9.42 12.91
N ILE A 157 -0.86 -9.88 11.98
CA ILE A 157 -1.51 -11.20 12.09
C ILE A 157 -0.47 -12.34 12.19
N LEU A 158 0.61 -12.28 11.40
CA LEU A 158 1.68 -13.26 11.48
C LEU A 158 2.46 -13.17 12.81
N GLU A 159 2.77 -11.97 13.27
CA GLU A 159 3.45 -11.74 14.55
C GLU A 159 2.60 -12.23 15.73
N ASP A 160 1.29 -11.96 15.71
CA ASP A 160 0.33 -12.45 16.70
C ASP A 160 0.25 -13.98 16.68
N TRP A 161 0.20 -14.59 15.50
CA TRP A 161 0.19 -16.05 15.36
C TRP A 161 1.47 -16.71 15.91
N LEU A 162 2.62 -16.11 15.66
CA LEU A 162 3.90 -16.57 16.20
C LEU A 162 3.99 -16.39 17.72
N SER A 163 3.51 -15.25 18.23
CA SER A 163 3.56 -14.91 19.66
C SER A 163 2.68 -15.83 20.50
N MET A 164 1.49 -16.22 20.01
CA MET A 164 0.61 -17.22 20.65
C MET A 164 1.32 -18.55 20.89
N SER A 165 2.31 -18.90 20.05
CA SER A 165 3.11 -20.12 20.18
C SER A 165 4.48 -19.93 20.84
N LYS A 166 4.77 -18.72 21.34
CA LYS A 166 6.08 -18.33 21.89
C LYS A 166 7.23 -18.62 20.91
N VAL A 167 6.98 -18.33 19.64
CA VAL A 167 7.96 -18.46 18.56
C VAL A 167 8.46 -17.06 18.21
N VAL A 168 9.78 -16.93 18.15
CA VAL A 168 10.44 -15.73 17.65
C VAL A 168 11.18 -16.14 16.38
N PRO A 169 10.94 -15.46 15.23
CA PRO A 169 11.70 -15.72 14.01
C PRO A 169 13.16 -15.28 14.21
N GLU A 170 14.08 -15.86 13.45
CA GLU A 170 15.50 -15.47 13.54
C GLU A 170 15.72 -14.04 13.04
N ARG A 171 15.03 -13.70 11.95
CA ARG A 171 15.13 -12.43 11.26
C ARG A 171 13.80 -12.09 10.62
N VAL A 172 13.49 -10.79 10.56
CA VAL A 172 12.42 -10.26 9.72
C VAL A 172 13.07 -9.49 8.56
N LEU A 173 12.78 -9.90 7.33
CA LEU A 173 13.17 -9.20 6.11
C LEU A 173 11.99 -8.37 5.63
N GLU A 174 12.14 -7.06 5.63
CA GLU A 174 11.09 -6.14 5.22
C GLU A 174 11.21 -5.80 3.74
N LEU A 175 10.13 -6.02 2.98
CA LEU A 175 10.03 -5.71 1.56
C LEU A 175 8.73 -4.97 1.26
N ALA A 176 8.76 -4.06 0.28
CA ALA A 176 7.62 -3.24 -0.10
C ALA A 176 6.86 -3.75 -1.33
N SER A 177 7.10 -4.99 -1.77
CA SER A 177 6.47 -5.55 -2.98
C SER A 177 6.15 -7.03 -2.83
N TYR A 178 4.92 -7.42 -3.18
CA TYR A 178 4.54 -8.83 -3.22
C TYR A 178 5.38 -9.64 -4.20
N HIS A 179 5.78 -9.06 -5.33
CA HIS A 179 6.64 -9.73 -6.31
C HIS A 179 8.02 -10.05 -5.70
N ALA A 180 8.60 -9.09 -4.97
CA ALA A 180 9.87 -9.29 -4.28
C ALA A 180 9.75 -10.36 -3.18
N ILE A 181 8.67 -10.33 -2.40
CA ILE A 181 8.40 -11.35 -1.37
C ILE A 181 8.30 -12.74 -2.00
N VAL A 182 7.49 -12.92 -3.04
CA VAL A 182 7.35 -14.22 -3.72
C VAL A 182 8.69 -14.70 -4.29
N ALA A 183 9.47 -13.82 -4.91
CA ALA A 183 10.77 -14.15 -5.45
C ALA A 183 11.75 -14.61 -4.37
N CYS A 184 11.83 -13.90 -3.24
CA CYS A 184 12.69 -14.28 -2.12
C CYS A 184 12.26 -15.60 -1.46
N VAL A 185 10.96 -15.85 -1.31
CA VAL A 185 10.45 -17.14 -0.82
C VAL A 185 10.79 -18.26 -1.80
N ALA A 186 10.58 -18.04 -3.10
CA ALA A 186 10.92 -19.02 -4.13
C ALA A 186 12.43 -19.32 -4.16
N ALA A 187 13.28 -18.33 -3.89
CA ALA A 187 14.73 -18.46 -3.80
C ALA A 187 15.23 -19.10 -2.49
N GLY A 188 14.33 -19.42 -1.55
CA GLY A 188 14.71 -20.07 -0.29
C GLY A 188 15.10 -19.12 0.85
N SER A 189 14.91 -17.80 0.69
CA SER A 189 15.34 -16.81 1.67
C SER A 189 14.51 -16.79 2.95
N GLY A 190 13.31 -17.37 2.94
CA GLY A 190 12.42 -17.36 4.11
C GLY A 190 11.00 -17.77 3.80
N VAL A 191 10.10 -17.48 4.73
CA VAL A 191 8.64 -17.72 4.63
C VAL A 191 7.90 -16.39 4.74
N ALA A 192 6.70 -16.29 4.16
CA ALA A 192 5.92 -15.05 4.20
C ALA A 192 4.42 -15.32 4.35
N ILE A 193 3.69 -14.40 4.97
CA ILE A 193 2.23 -14.38 4.93
C ILE A 193 1.76 -13.42 3.83
N MET A 194 0.72 -13.79 3.08
CA MET A 194 0.08 -12.89 2.13
C MET A 194 -1.35 -13.35 1.76
N PRO A 195 -2.17 -12.45 1.20
CA PRO A 195 -3.48 -12.83 0.68
C PRO A 195 -3.38 -13.81 -0.48
N ARG A 196 -4.26 -14.83 -0.50
CA ARG A 196 -4.36 -15.80 -1.60
C ARG A 196 -4.71 -15.14 -2.93
N SER A 197 -5.44 -14.02 -2.88
CA SER A 197 -5.81 -13.23 -4.05
C SER A 197 -4.58 -12.74 -4.84
N VAL A 198 -3.50 -12.40 -4.14
CA VAL A 198 -2.22 -12.00 -4.76
C VAL A 198 -1.54 -13.19 -5.43
N LEU A 199 -1.54 -14.36 -4.78
CA LEU A 199 -0.94 -15.58 -5.33
C LEU A 199 -1.66 -16.07 -6.60
N ALA A 200 -2.98 -15.94 -6.65
CA ALA A 200 -3.78 -16.36 -7.81
C ALA A 200 -3.46 -15.58 -9.10
N ARG A 201 -2.85 -14.40 -8.98
CA ARG A 201 -2.50 -13.51 -10.10
C ARG A 201 -1.01 -13.50 -10.45
N GLY A 202 -0.18 -14.18 -9.66
CA GLY A 202 1.25 -14.35 -9.98
C GLY A 202 1.46 -15.29 -11.18
N PRO A 203 2.61 -15.20 -11.86
CA PRO A 203 2.96 -16.19 -12.89
C PRO A 203 2.95 -17.58 -12.27
N ARG A 204 2.07 -18.46 -12.77
CA ARG A 204 2.08 -19.87 -12.40
C ARG A 204 3.40 -20.45 -12.89
N GLY A 205 4.32 -20.76 -11.98
CA GLY A 205 5.55 -21.44 -12.31
C GLY A 205 5.23 -22.75 -13.04
N LYS A 206 5.63 -22.83 -14.31
CA LYS A 206 5.71 -24.09 -15.04
C LYS A 206 6.78 -24.98 -14.42
#